data_AF-A0A8C4Z860-F1
#
_entry.id   AF-A0A8C4Z860-F1
#
_cell.length_a   1.000
_cell.length_b   1.000
_cell.length_c   1.000
_cell.angle_alpha   90.00
_cell.angle_beta   90.00
_cell.angle_gamma   90.00
#
_symmetry.space_group_name_H-M   'P 1'
#
loop_
_entity.id
_entity.type
_entity.pdbx_description
1 polymer ?
#
loop_
_entity_poly.entity_id
_entity_poly.type
_entity_poly.pdbx_seq_one_letter_code
_entity_poly.pdbx_strand_id
1 'polypeptide(L)'
;MVPRSTQPNDPRRRFDAVVNLYGSASGLSKRTNHSPCYCVTSREGYHFWEAPVTPFAGVRNLLALLERGTVISPSVCLLLLFLLLPQIIARVSVDNRTRALVKGLQSVTDVRLLTGRVEELSCHLLEFPETRGVAVKERALPRLLRLRQASDPPLQAAVREALALVGYTDPVRGRGIRVLTIDGGGTRGLMALQTLHKLQELTGKPIHQLFDYICGVSTGAILAFMLGVFQIPLEECEEMYRKLGSDVFKQNVIVGTVKMGWSHAFYDSQVWENILKERMGEGLMVESARGPNCPKVSAVSTIVNRGLPLKAYVFRNYRLMPGTRSHYLGDCKHKMWQAIRASSAAPGYFQEFVLGKDLHQDGGLLINNPTALAIHECKCLWPDTPLQCVVSLGTGRYDDGGKHSATYTSLRTKLTHIISSATDTEEVHTMLDALLPPDTYFRFNPLLSEDVPLDESRSERLNFLKGEGERYMLRNDAKLRRAAAVLAAPKGHVQRLADWAKLKTDMYDGLPFTSSKL
;
A
#
# COMPACT_ATOMS: atom_id res chain seq x y z
N MET A 1 -35.12 13.62 54.78
CA MET A 1 -35.65 12.44 54.08
C MET A 1 -35.03 12.36 52.70
N VAL A 2 -34.35 11.26 52.42
CA VAL A 2 -33.88 10.76 51.10
C VAL A 2 -34.40 9.30 51.11
N PRO A 3 -34.88 8.64 50.01
CA PRO A 3 -34.03 8.44 48.82
C PRO A 3 -34.66 8.09 47.42
N ARG A 4 -33.74 7.98 46.43
CA ARG A 4 -33.71 7.24 45.11
C ARG A 4 -34.28 7.95 43.86
N SER A 5 -33.52 8.28 42.80
CA SER A 5 -32.77 7.51 41.75
C SER A 5 -33.68 6.72 40.77
N THR A 6 -33.74 7.04 39.46
CA THR A 6 -32.96 6.41 38.34
C THR A 6 -33.33 7.03 36.95
N GLN A 7 -32.40 6.92 35.97
CA GLN A 7 -32.30 7.42 34.56
C GLN A 7 -33.34 6.87 33.51
N PRO A 8 -33.22 7.04 32.15
CA PRO A 8 -32.63 8.06 31.25
C PRO A 8 -33.56 8.57 30.09
N ASN A 9 -33.06 9.53 29.31
CA ASN A 9 -33.56 10.02 28.01
C ASN A 9 -33.86 8.92 26.96
N ASP A 10 -35.08 8.92 26.40
CA ASP A 10 -35.50 8.10 25.24
C ASP A 10 -35.47 8.92 23.92
N PRO A 11 -34.71 8.51 22.88
CA PRO A 11 -34.60 9.20 21.59
C PRO A 11 -35.85 9.14 20.69
N ARG A 12 -36.92 8.44 21.06
CA ARG A 12 -38.07 8.17 20.17
C ARG A 12 -39.05 9.34 19.96
N ARG A 13 -38.96 10.43 20.74
CA ARG A 13 -39.90 11.56 20.63
C ARG A 13 -39.59 12.60 19.54
N ARG A 14 -38.58 12.39 18.68
CA ARG A 14 -38.31 13.24 17.50
C ARG A 14 -38.80 12.68 16.17
N PHE A 15 -39.51 11.55 16.16
CA PHE A 15 -40.02 10.93 14.92
C PHE A 15 -41.53 11.16 14.65
N ASP A 16 -42.30 11.68 15.60
CA ASP A 16 -43.77 11.75 15.49
C ASP A 16 -44.34 13.09 14.99
N ALA A 17 -43.52 14.00 14.47
CA ALA A 17 -43.97 15.33 14.01
C ALA A 17 -44.20 15.45 12.48
N VAL A 18 -44.16 14.37 11.70
CA VAL A 18 -44.31 14.44 10.22
C VAL A 18 -45.41 13.51 9.66
N VAL A 19 -46.11 12.73 10.49
CA VAL A 19 -47.16 11.80 10.01
C VAL A 19 -48.57 12.30 10.37
N ASN A 20 -48.92 13.52 9.94
CA ASN A 20 -50.27 14.05 10.15
C ASN A 20 -50.78 14.94 9.00
N LEU A 21 -50.54 14.51 7.76
CA LEU A 21 -51.28 14.97 6.59
C LEU A 21 -51.68 13.72 5.79
N TYR A 22 -52.99 13.56 5.57
CA TYR A 22 -53.73 12.50 4.85
C TYR A 22 -54.57 11.58 5.74
N GLY A 23 -55.76 12.10 6.09
CA GLY A 23 -56.91 11.31 6.53
C GLY A 23 -57.84 10.95 5.37
N SER A 24 -58.66 9.94 5.65
CA SER A 24 -59.94 9.55 5.02
C SER A 24 -59.95 8.97 3.60
N ALA A 25 -59.89 7.63 3.51
CA ALA A 25 -60.88 6.85 2.75
C ALA A 25 -61.02 5.46 3.37
N SER A 26 -62.25 5.12 3.73
CA SER A 26 -62.69 3.95 4.49
C SER A 26 -62.85 2.69 3.63
N GLY A 27 -62.45 1.55 4.19
CA GLY A 27 -63.08 0.24 3.97
C GLY A 27 -62.54 -0.61 2.81
N LEU A 28 -61.73 -1.63 3.11
CA LEU A 28 -61.92 -3.04 2.66
C LEU A 28 -60.78 -3.95 3.13
N SER A 29 -61.19 -4.99 3.86
CA SER A 29 -60.67 -6.36 4.01
C SER A 29 -59.17 -6.70 3.80
N LYS A 30 -58.64 -7.44 4.80
CA LYS A 30 -57.34 -8.12 4.85
C LYS A 30 -57.09 -9.04 3.64
N ARG A 31 -55.99 -8.82 2.90
CA ARG A 31 -54.99 -9.84 2.45
C ARG A 31 -53.87 -9.20 1.60
N THR A 32 -52.66 -9.77 1.72
CA THR A 32 -51.42 -9.62 0.92
C THR A 32 -50.48 -8.43 1.16
N ASN A 33 -49.21 -8.78 1.42
CA ASN A 33 -48.00 -7.94 1.42
C ASN A 33 -47.72 -7.40 0.01
N HIS A 34 -47.67 -6.08 -0.18
CA HIS A 34 -46.94 -5.45 -1.30
C HIS A 34 -46.36 -4.09 -0.90
N SER A 35 -45.13 -3.82 -1.35
CA SER A 35 -44.38 -2.56 -1.23
C SER A 35 -45.04 -1.43 -2.06
N PRO A 36 -44.89 -0.14 -1.69
CA PRO A 36 -45.45 0.95 -2.49
C PRO A 36 -44.64 1.15 -3.80
N CYS A 37 -45.32 1.04 -4.94
CA CYS A 37 -44.76 1.35 -6.27
C CYS A 37 -45.05 2.81 -6.65
N TYR A 38 -44.06 3.51 -7.23
CA TYR A 38 -44.25 4.84 -7.83
C TYR A 38 -44.26 4.73 -9.36
N CYS A 39 -45.19 5.44 -10.00
CA CYS A 39 -45.32 5.48 -11.46
C CYS A 39 -44.61 6.74 -12.00
N VAL A 40 -43.65 6.59 -12.90
CA VAL A 40 -43.02 7.71 -13.64
C VAL A 40 -43.36 7.53 -15.11
N THR A 41 -44.00 8.55 -15.70
CA THR A 41 -44.37 8.55 -17.11
C THR A 41 -43.19 8.98 -17.98
N SER A 42 -42.87 8.18 -19.00
CA SER A 42 -42.07 8.59 -20.15
C SER A 42 -42.91 8.46 -21.42
N ARG A 43 -42.52 9.14 -22.51
CA ARG A 43 -43.26 9.17 -23.79
C ARG A 43 -43.38 7.79 -24.48
N GLU A 44 -42.78 6.72 -23.96
CA GLU A 44 -42.76 5.40 -24.61
C GLU A 44 -43.25 4.21 -23.73
N GLY A 45 -43.99 4.45 -22.64
CA GLY A 45 -44.74 3.39 -21.94
C GLY A 45 -44.53 3.29 -20.42
N TYR A 46 -45.39 2.48 -19.77
CA TYR A 46 -45.44 2.26 -18.33
C TYR A 46 -44.37 1.25 -17.88
N HIS A 47 -43.51 1.63 -16.91
CA HIS A 47 -42.60 0.70 -16.22
C HIS A 47 -42.88 0.72 -14.71
N PHE A 48 -43.16 -0.47 -14.14
CA PHE A 48 -43.30 -0.67 -12.69
C PHE A 48 -41.93 -0.90 -12.05
N TRP A 49 -41.65 -0.22 -10.93
CA TRP A 49 -40.41 -0.38 -10.15
C TRP A 49 -40.71 -0.71 -8.69
N GLU A 50 -40.10 -1.78 -8.18
CA GLU A 50 -40.02 -2.07 -6.74
C GLU A 50 -38.86 -1.27 -6.10
N ALA A 51 -39.13 -0.63 -4.95
CA ALA A 51 -38.15 0.19 -4.24
C ALA A 51 -37.08 -0.66 -3.52
N PRO A 52 -35.77 -0.34 -3.64
CA PRO A 52 -34.73 -1.03 -2.90
C PRO A 52 -34.62 -0.52 -1.44
N VAL A 53 -34.37 -1.45 -0.51
CA VAL A 53 -34.38 -1.30 0.96
C VAL A 53 -33.20 -0.47 1.52
N THR A 54 -32.41 0.22 0.67
CA THR A 54 -31.30 1.08 1.15
C THR A 54 -31.12 2.37 0.33
N PRO A 55 -30.83 3.52 0.97
CA PRO A 55 -30.71 4.82 0.30
C PRO A 55 -29.54 4.91 -0.70
N PHE A 56 -28.58 3.97 -0.65
CA PHE A 56 -27.42 3.94 -1.55
C PHE A 56 -27.73 3.39 -2.95
N ALA A 57 -28.67 2.45 -3.09
CA ALA A 57 -29.02 1.87 -4.38
C ALA A 57 -29.80 2.86 -5.27
N GLY A 58 -30.64 3.69 -4.66
CA GLY A 58 -31.44 4.71 -5.37
C GLY A 58 -30.61 5.83 -6.00
N VAL A 59 -29.59 6.34 -5.30
CA VAL A 59 -28.74 7.44 -5.79
C VAL A 59 -27.88 7.02 -6.99
N ARG A 60 -27.36 5.78 -6.97
CA ARG A 60 -26.51 5.25 -8.04
C ARG A 60 -27.29 4.99 -9.34
N ASN A 61 -28.54 4.52 -9.20
CA ASN A 61 -29.45 4.32 -10.34
C ASN A 61 -29.95 5.65 -10.93
N LEU A 62 -30.16 6.69 -10.10
CA LEU A 62 -30.52 8.03 -10.59
C LEU A 62 -29.38 8.75 -11.32
N LEU A 63 -28.13 8.61 -10.85
CA LEU A 63 -26.96 9.16 -11.55
C LEU A 63 -26.78 8.51 -12.93
N ALA A 64 -27.01 7.21 -13.05
CA ALA A 64 -27.01 6.50 -14.34
C ALA A 64 -28.14 6.96 -15.29
N LEU A 65 -29.27 7.45 -14.76
CA LEU A 65 -30.36 8.03 -15.55
C LEU A 65 -30.02 9.46 -16.04
N LEU A 66 -29.29 10.26 -15.25
CA LEU A 66 -28.78 11.56 -15.69
C LEU A 66 -27.75 11.44 -16.83
N GLU A 67 -26.85 10.45 -16.74
CA GLU A 67 -25.87 10.16 -17.79
C GLU A 67 -26.52 9.70 -19.11
N ARG A 68 -27.75 9.18 -19.06
CA ARG A 68 -28.54 8.76 -20.23
C ARG A 68 -29.46 9.85 -20.79
N GLY A 69 -29.34 11.09 -20.33
CA GLY A 69 -30.11 12.23 -20.86
C GLY A 69 -31.58 12.24 -20.44
N THR A 70 -31.95 11.47 -19.40
CA THR A 70 -33.33 11.41 -18.91
C THR A 70 -33.67 12.69 -18.14
N VAL A 71 -34.77 13.36 -18.49
CA VAL A 71 -35.23 14.57 -17.78
C VAL A 71 -35.74 14.19 -16.39
N ILE A 72 -34.98 14.57 -15.36
CA ILE A 72 -35.36 14.36 -13.96
C ILE A 72 -36.30 15.48 -13.51
N SER A 73 -37.42 15.11 -12.89
CA SER A 73 -38.38 16.07 -12.33
C SER A 73 -37.72 17.00 -11.30
N PRO A 74 -38.05 18.30 -11.25
CA PRO A 74 -37.52 19.24 -10.26
C PRO A 74 -37.63 18.74 -8.81
N SER A 75 -38.70 18.01 -8.47
CA SER A 75 -38.92 17.44 -7.14
C SER A 75 -37.89 16.35 -6.78
N VAL A 76 -37.44 15.58 -7.78
CA VAL A 76 -36.45 14.52 -7.61
C VAL A 76 -35.04 15.11 -7.53
N CYS A 77 -34.74 16.16 -8.30
CA CYS A 77 -33.53 16.95 -8.15
C CYS A 77 -33.44 17.61 -6.76
N LEU A 78 -34.55 18.17 -6.26
CA LEU A 78 -34.61 18.77 -4.92
C LEU A 78 -34.36 17.72 -3.83
N LEU A 79 -34.98 16.53 -3.95
CA LEU A 79 -34.77 15.42 -3.03
C LEU A 79 -33.31 14.92 -3.05
N LEU A 80 -32.70 14.77 -4.23
CA LEU A 80 -31.27 14.45 -4.38
C LEU A 80 -30.40 15.53 -3.73
N LEU A 81 -30.72 16.80 -3.94
CA LEU A 81 -30.02 17.92 -3.33
C LEU A 81 -30.13 17.82 -1.81
N PHE A 82 -31.32 17.62 -1.24
CA PHE A 82 -31.53 17.45 0.20
C PHE A 82 -30.77 16.26 0.79
N LEU A 83 -30.73 15.12 0.08
CA LEU A 83 -30.02 13.92 0.52
C LEU A 83 -28.49 14.07 0.44
N LEU A 84 -27.99 14.80 -0.56
CA LEU A 84 -26.56 15.02 -0.78
C LEU A 84 -26.04 16.28 -0.07
N LEU A 85 -26.91 17.21 0.33
CA LEU A 85 -26.55 18.49 0.93
C LEU A 85 -25.62 18.34 2.14
N PRO A 86 -25.85 17.40 3.09
CA PRO A 86 -24.95 17.23 4.23
C PRO A 86 -23.54 16.79 3.80
N GLN A 87 -23.45 15.92 2.78
CA GLN A 87 -22.17 15.46 2.23
C GLN A 87 -21.45 16.57 1.47
N ILE A 88 -22.20 17.39 0.73
CA ILE A 88 -21.67 18.56 0.01
C ILE A 88 -21.18 19.60 1.02
N ILE A 89 -21.96 19.93 2.06
CA ILE A 89 -21.57 20.87 3.11
C ILE A 89 -20.32 20.37 3.84
N ALA A 90 -20.27 19.08 4.20
CA ALA A 90 -19.08 18.49 4.81
C ALA A 90 -17.86 18.63 3.91
N ARG A 91 -17.99 18.32 2.61
CA ARG A 91 -16.90 18.44 1.64
C ARG A 91 -16.42 19.88 1.44
N VAL A 92 -17.34 20.84 1.30
CA VAL A 92 -17.01 22.27 1.17
C VAL A 92 -16.31 22.78 2.44
N SER A 93 -16.75 22.33 3.62
CA SER A 93 -16.12 22.68 4.90
C SER A 93 -14.66 22.17 4.95
N VAL A 94 -14.43 20.91 4.59
CA VAL A 94 -13.08 20.31 4.57
C VAL A 94 -12.19 21.00 3.51
N ASP A 95 -12.73 21.31 2.33
CA ASP A 95 -12.01 22.08 1.31
C ASP A 95 -11.62 23.48 1.84
N ASN A 96 -12.54 24.19 2.50
CA ASN A 96 -12.26 25.49 3.11
C ASN A 96 -11.21 25.42 4.21
N ARG A 97 -11.24 24.39 5.05
CA ARG A 97 -10.20 24.12 6.05
C ARG A 97 -8.85 23.92 5.38
N THR A 98 -8.80 23.15 4.29
CA THR A 98 -7.58 22.95 3.49
C THR A 98 -7.01 24.29 3.00
N ARG A 99 -7.86 25.16 2.44
CA ARG A 99 -7.44 26.51 1.99
C ARG A 99 -6.88 27.33 3.15
N ALA A 100 -7.55 27.32 4.30
CA ALA A 100 -7.12 28.05 5.48
C ALA A 100 -5.75 27.58 5.99
N LEU A 101 -5.52 26.25 6.05
CA LEU A 101 -4.24 25.68 6.46
C LEU A 101 -3.10 26.06 5.51
N VAL A 102 -3.32 25.98 4.19
CA VAL A 102 -2.31 26.36 3.20
C VAL A 102 -2.00 27.85 3.26
N LYS A 103 -3.01 28.72 3.41
CA LYS A 103 -2.82 30.16 3.61
C LYS A 103 -2.10 30.47 4.93
N GLY A 104 -2.38 29.71 5.98
CA GLY A 104 -1.72 29.83 7.28
C GLY A 104 -0.20 29.58 7.23
N LEU A 105 0.30 28.83 6.24
CA LEU A 105 1.74 28.68 6.03
C LEU A 105 2.43 29.98 5.57
N GLN A 106 1.69 30.97 5.08
CA GLN A 106 2.23 32.22 4.56
C GLN A 106 2.31 33.32 5.62
N SER A 107 1.45 33.28 6.64
CA SER A 107 1.31 34.35 7.62
C SER A 107 2.31 34.27 8.79
N VAL A 108 3.05 33.16 8.91
CA VAL A 108 3.93 32.89 10.05
C VAL A 108 5.39 32.99 9.64
N THR A 109 6.17 33.74 10.42
CA THR A 109 7.63 33.90 10.27
C THR A 109 8.44 33.09 11.28
N ASP A 110 7.86 32.79 12.45
CA ASP A 110 8.50 31.96 13.48
C ASP A 110 8.62 30.49 13.02
N VAL A 111 9.83 29.93 13.16
CA VAL A 111 10.17 28.59 12.68
C VAL A 111 9.43 27.49 13.43
N ARG A 112 9.25 27.60 14.76
CA ARG A 112 8.58 26.57 15.55
C ARG A 112 7.09 26.53 15.25
N LEU A 113 6.46 27.71 15.12
CA LEU A 113 5.08 27.83 14.70
C LEU A 113 4.89 27.32 13.26
N LEU A 114 5.82 27.57 12.35
CA LEU A 114 5.79 27.02 10.99
C LEU A 114 5.81 25.50 10.98
N THR A 115 6.67 24.86 11.79
CA THR A 115 6.71 23.40 11.91
C THR A 115 5.35 22.84 12.33
N GLY A 116 4.75 23.40 13.40
CA GLY A 116 3.42 22.99 13.85
C GLY A 116 2.31 23.18 12.80
N ARG A 117 2.37 24.23 11.98
CA ARG A 117 1.41 24.44 10.88
C ARG A 117 1.57 23.44 9.74
N VAL A 118 2.80 23.06 9.42
CA VAL A 118 3.09 22.02 8.42
C VAL A 118 2.59 20.66 8.91
N GLU A 119 2.77 20.36 10.20
CA GLU A 119 2.24 19.14 10.81
C GLU A 119 0.70 19.14 10.84
N GLU A 120 0.06 20.27 11.17
CA GLU A 120 -1.40 20.42 11.12
C GLU A 120 -1.96 20.16 9.70
N LEU A 121 -1.29 20.71 8.67
CA LEU A 121 -1.63 20.43 7.28
C LEU A 121 -1.44 18.94 6.95
N SER A 122 -0.38 18.31 7.43
CA SER A 122 -0.08 16.89 7.18
C SER A 122 -1.16 15.99 7.79
N CYS A 123 -1.54 16.23 9.05
CA CYS A 123 -2.64 15.54 9.71
C CYS A 123 -3.96 15.69 8.94
N HIS A 124 -4.29 16.91 8.51
CA HIS A 124 -5.50 17.17 7.72
C HIS A 124 -5.49 16.45 6.38
N LEU A 125 -4.36 16.43 5.66
CA LEU A 125 -4.22 15.72 4.38
C LEU A 125 -4.23 14.19 4.53
N LEU A 126 -3.81 13.67 5.68
CA LEU A 126 -3.93 12.26 6.03
C LEU A 126 -5.38 11.84 6.28
N GLU A 127 -6.12 12.66 7.00
CA GLU A 127 -7.53 12.42 7.33
C GLU A 127 -8.44 12.60 6.10
N PHE A 128 -8.18 13.63 5.28
CA PHE A 128 -8.99 14.01 4.12
C PHE A 128 -8.19 14.01 2.80
N PRO A 129 -7.74 12.85 2.31
CA PRO A 129 -6.83 12.73 1.17
C PRO A 129 -7.40 13.23 -0.18
N GLU A 130 -8.73 13.37 -0.29
CA GLU A 130 -9.42 13.97 -1.43
C GLU A 130 -9.13 15.46 -1.59
N THR A 131 -8.75 16.15 -0.50
CA THR A 131 -8.50 17.60 -0.52
C THR A 131 -7.11 17.98 -1.01
N ARG A 132 -6.23 17.01 -1.28
CA ARG A 132 -4.89 17.26 -1.84
C ARG A 132 -4.94 18.05 -3.15
N GLY A 133 -5.95 17.82 -3.98
CA GLY A 133 -6.16 18.61 -5.19
C GLY A 133 -6.42 20.09 -4.90
N VAL A 134 -7.13 20.39 -3.81
CA VAL A 134 -7.33 21.77 -3.32
C VAL A 134 -6.02 22.33 -2.78
N ALA A 135 -5.28 21.58 -1.99
CA ALA A 135 -3.98 22.03 -1.47
C ALA A 135 -3.00 22.40 -2.60
N VAL A 136 -2.93 21.62 -3.68
CA VAL A 136 -2.10 21.95 -4.85
C VAL A 136 -2.61 23.21 -5.55
N LYS A 137 -3.93 23.35 -5.75
CA LYS A 137 -4.54 24.57 -6.34
C LYS A 137 -4.24 25.83 -5.53
N GLU A 138 -4.21 25.73 -4.21
CA GLU A 138 -3.86 26.82 -3.29
C GLU A 138 -2.34 27.03 -3.14
N ARG A 139 -1.53 26.47 -4.06
CA ARG A 139 -0.06 26.62 -4.10
C ARG A 139 0.68 26.10 -2.87
N ALA A 140 0.19 25.02 -2.26
CA ALA A 140 0.91 24.35 -1.17
C ALA A 140 2.31 23.87 -1.59
N LEU A 141 2.45 23.32 -2.81
CA LEU A 141 3.72 22.78 -3.31
C LEU A 141 4.85 23.83 -3.38
N PRO A 142 4.71 24.95 -4.11
CA PRO A 142 5.69 26.04 -4.09
C PRO A 142 6.08 26.51 -2.68
N ARG A 143 5.11 26.56 -1.77
CA ARG A 143 5.35 27.01 -0.39
C ARG A 143 6.18 25.98 0.39
N LEU A 144 5.78 24.71 0.36
CA LEU A 144 6.49 23.63 1.03
C LEU A 144 7.91 23.46 0.48
N LEU A 145 8.11 23.51 -0.83
CA LEU A 145 9.45 23.40 -1.43
C LEU A 145 10.40 24.54 -1.00
N ARG A 146 9.87 25.76 -0.83
CA ARG A 146 10.62 26.89 -0.25
C ARG A 146 10.93 26.69 1.22
N LEU A 147 9.96 26.21 2.02
CA LEU A 147 10.18 25.89 3.44
C LEU A 147 11.22 24.79 3.63
N ARG A 148 11.31 23.83 2.69
CA ARG A 148 12.35 22.79 2.69
C ARG A 148 13.78 23.34 2.62
N GLN A 149 13.96 24.56 2.12
CA GLN A 149 15.28 25.20 2.03
C GLN A 149 15.71 25.88 3.34
N ALA A 150 14.84 25.92 4.37
CA ALA A 150 15.20 26.45 5.67
C ALA A 150 16.28 25.60 6.35
N SER A 151 17.10 26.20 7.21
CA SER A 151 18.19 25.51 7.92
C SER A 151 17.73 24.68 9.14
N ASP A 152 16.42 24.66 9.45
CA ASP A 152 15.87 23.98 10.62
C ASP A 152 15.51 22.51 10.33
N PRO A 153 16.19 21.52 10.95
CA PRO A 153 15.95 20.10 10.65
C PRO A 153 14.54 19.59 10.98
N PRO A 154 13.90 19.96 12.12
CA PRO A 154 12.51 19.59 12.41
C PRO A 154 11.53 20.09 11.35
N LEU A 155 11.64 21.35 10.93
CA LEU A 155 10.82 21.91 9.85
C LEU A 155 11.05 21.16 8.54
N GLN A 156 12.30 20.89 8.16
CA GLN A 156 12.61 20.12 6.96
C GLN A 156 11.96 18.72 6.99
N ALA A 157 12.01 18.04 8.14
CA ALA A 157 11.38 16.73 8.32
C ALA A 157 9.86 16.80 8.13
N ALA A 158 9.18 17.73 8.80
CA ALA A 158 7.74 17.94 8.66
C ALA A 158 7.35 18.31 7.22
N VAL A 159 8.15 19.15 6.55
CA VAL A 159 7.92 19.55 5.16
C VAL A 159 8.08 18.38 4.19
N ARG A 160 9.05 17.48 4.39
CA ARG A 160 9.19 16.28 3.55
C ARG A 160 7.99 15.36 3.67
N GLU A 161 7.47 15.17 4.88
CA GLU A 161 6.24 14.40 5.10
C GLU A 161 5.05 15.06 4.40
N ALA A 162 4.87 16.37 4.57
CA ALA A 162 3.81 17.13 3.90
C ALA A 162 3.91 17.01 2.36
N LEU A 163 5.12 17.10 1.79
CA LEU A 163 5.35 16.92 0.35
C LEU A 163 4.97 15.50 -0.11
N ALA A 164 5.35 14.47 0.65
CA ALA A 164 4.97 13.09 0.38
C ALA A 164 3.45 12.87 0.44
N LEU A 165 2.76 13.57 1.35
CA LEU A 165 1.31 13.55 1.46
C LEU A 165 0.61 14.27 0.32
N VAL A 166 1.12 15.43 -0.11
CA VAL A 166 0.58 16.10 -1.30
C VAL A 166 0.76 15.21 -2.53
N GLY A 167 1.85 14.44 -2.59
CA GLY A 167 2.18 13.51 -3.65
C GLY A 167 3.39 13.95 -4.49
N TYR A 168 4.14 14.95 -4.01
CA TYR A 168 5.36 15.41 -4.66
C TYR A 168 6.46 14.36 -4.53
N THR A 169 7.17 14.12 -5.63
CA THR A 169 8.26 13.16 -5.69
C THR A 169 9.48 13.84 -6.28
N ASP A 170 10.59 13.81 -5.52
CA ASP A 170 11.86 14.34 -5.98
C ASP A 170 12.39 13.55 -7.19
N PRO A 171 13.22 14.16 -8.05
CA PRO A 171 13.94 13.44 -9.09
C PRO A 171 14.78 12.28 -8.51
N VAL A 172 14.90 11.19 -9.28
CA VAL A 172 15.73 10.04 -8.89
C VAL A 172 17.20 10.43 -8.71
N ARG A 173 17.92 9.71 -7.84
CA ARG A 173 19.33 10.06 -7.53
C ARG A 173 20.30 9.63 -8.64
N GLY A 174 19.94 8.60 -9.41
CA GLY A 174 20.72 8.06 -10.53
C GLY A 174 20.44 8.74 -11.87
N ARG A 175 21.01 8.17 -12.95
CA ARG A 175 20.69 8.56 -14.35
C ARG A 175 19.28 8.14 -14.78
N GLY A 176 18.66 7.21 -14.04
CA GLY A 176 17.29 6.73 -14.18
C GLY A 176 16.82 6.05 -12.89
N ILE A 177 15.66 5.40 -12.93
CA ILE A 177 15.03 4.78 -11.75
C ILE A 177 15.76 3.49 -11.38
N ARG A 178 16.17 3.35 -10.12
CA ARG A 178 16.79 2.14 -9.58
C ARG A 178 15.81 1.44 -8.63
N VAL A 179 15.46 0.20 -8.96
CA VAL A 179 14.41 -0.57 -8.29
C VAL A 179 15.00 -1.82 -7.67
N LEU A 180 14.66 -2.08 -6.40
CA LEU A 180 14.89 -3.36 -5.73
C LEU A 180 13.55 -4.02 -5.46
N THR A 181 13.41 -5.28 -5.85
CA THR A 181 12.26 -6.11 -5.47
C THR A 181 12.71 -7.37 -4.77
N ILE A 182 12.01 -7.75 -3.69
CA ILE A 182 12.31 -8.93 -2.90
C ILE A 182 11.05 -9.79 -2.81
N ASP A 183 11.17 -11.04 -3.28
CA ASP A 183 10.08 -12.00 -3.30
C ASP A 183 9.70 -12.47 -1.89
N GLY A 184 8.51 -13.06 -1.77
CA GLY A 184 8.12 -13.84 -0.60
C GLY A 184 8.78 -15.21 -0.59
N GLY A 185 8.98 -15.78 0.61
CA GLY A 185 9.64 -17.08 0.72
C GLY A 185 9.97 -17.59 2.12
N GLY A 186 9.33 -17.07 3.16
CA GLY A 186 9.64 -17.45 4.55
C GLY A 186 11.10 -17.19 4.91
N THR A 187 11.70 -17.99 5.79
CA THR A 187 13.09 -17.81 6.26
C THR A 187 14.16 -17.89 5.16
N ARG A 188 13.79 -18.32 3.95
CA ARG A 188 14.68 -18.32 2.77
C ARG A 188 15.03 -16.91 2.27
N GLY A 189 14.43 -15.86 2.85
CA GLY A 189 14.84 -14.46 2.65
C GLY A 189 16.34 -14.20 2.90
N LEU A 190 17.03 -15.07 3.65
CA LEU A 190 18.49 -15.06 3.78
C LEU A 190 19.21 -15.05 2.42
N MET A 191 18.63 -15.62 1.36
CA MET A 191 19.19 -15.65 0.01
C MET A 191 19.22 -14.28 -0.65
N ALA A 192 18.18 -13.48 -0.43
CA ALA A 192 18.17 -12.10 -0.86
C ALA A 192 19.28 -11.30 -0.16
N LEU A 193 19.47 -11.53 1.15
CA LEU A 193 20.52 -10.85 1.94
C LEU A 193 21.94 -11.13 1.42
N GLN A 194 22.25 -12.37 1.01
CA GLN A 194 23.58 -12.67 0.46
C GLN A 194 23.86 -11.90 -0.85
N THR A 195 22.83 -11.73 -1.69
CA THR A 195 22.94 -10.90 -2.89
C THR A 195 23.18 -9.43 -2.56
N LEU A 196 22.46 -8.92 -1.56
CA LEU A 196 22.58 -7.53 -1.11
C LEU A 196 23.95 -7.25 -0.47
N HIS A 197 24.50 -8.18 0.31
CA HIS A 197 25.87 -8.07 0.82
C HIS A 197 26.88 -7.92 -0.31
N LYS A 198 26.78 -8.75 -1.35
CA LYS A 198 27.73 -8.67 -2.47
C LYS A 198 27.57 -7.38 -3.28
N LEU A 199 26.33 -6.89 -3.46
CA LEU A 199 26.10 -5.59 -4.10
C LEU A 199 26.64 -4.43 -3.27
N GLN A 200 26.47 -4.44 -1.95
CA GLN A 200 27.02 -3.43 -1.05
C GLN A 200 28.56 -3.43 -1.09
N GLU A 201 29.19 -4.60 -1.07
CA GLU A 201 30.65 -4.76 -1.20
C GLU A 201 31.17 -4.18 -2.53
N LEU A 202 30.52 -4.52 -3.64
CA LEU A 202 30.94 -4.09 -4.98
C LEU A 202 30.72 -2.60 -5.24
N THR A 203 29.71 -2.00 -4.61
CA THR A 203 29.35 -0.58 -4.83
C THR A 203 29.86 0.36 -3.76
N GLY A 204 30.25 -0.16 -2.60
CA GLY A 204 30.65 0.63 -1.42
C GLY A 204 29.53 1.49 -0.83
N LYS A 205 28.25 1.22 -1.17
CA LYS A 205 27.11 2.03 -0.74
C LYS A 205 26.06 1.18 -0.04
N PRO A 206 25.42 1.70 1.01
CA PRO A 206 24.35 0.99 1.69
C PRO A 206 23.10 0.90 0.80
N ILE A 207 22.28 -0.12 1.05
CA ILE A 207 21.13 -0.49 0.19
C ILE A 207 20.17 0.68 -0.05
N HIS A 208 19.80 1.44 0.99
CA HIS A 208 18.90 2.60 0.88
C HIS A 208 19.44 3.75 0.00
N GLN A 209 20.74 3.74 -0.35
CA GLN A 209 21.35 4.70 -1.29
C GLN A 209 21.42 4.17 -2.72
N LEU A 210 21.42 2.84 -2.88
CA LEU A 210 21.49 2.17 -4.19
C LEU A 210 20.16 2.21 -4.94
N PHE A 211 19.04 2.27 -4.24
CA PHE A 211 17.71 2.16 -4.84
C PHE A 211 16.87 3.41 -4.55
N ASP A 212 16.08 3.81 -5.54
CA ASP A 212 15.08 4.88 -5.42
C ASP A 212 13.72 4.30 -4.99
N TYR A 213 13.46 3.03 -5.33
CA TYR A 213 12.26 2.27 -4.99
C TYR A 213 12.60 0.87 -4.48
N ILE A 214 12.03 0.45 -3.34
CA ILE A 214 12.19 -0.88 -2.76
C ILE A 214 10.82 -1.50 -2.51
N CYS A 215 10.56 -2.66 -3.10
CA CYS A 215 9.29 -3.38 -2.97
C CYS A 215 9.50 -4.78 -2.40
N GLY A 216 8.63 -5.18 -1.48
CA GLY A 216 8.70 -6.51 -0.88
C GLY A 216 7.34 -7.19 -0.76
N VAL A 217 7.37 -8.51 -0.82
CA VAL A 217 6.22 -9.38 -0.55
C VAL A 217 6.58 -10.30 0.62
N SER A 218 5.70 -10.45 1.61
CA SER A 218 5.89 -11.35 2.75
C SER A 218 7.21 -11.07 3.47
N THR A 219 8.10 -12.06 3.59
CA THR A 219 9.49 -11.86 4.07
C THR A 219 10.22 -10.72 3.33
N GLY A 220 10.02 -10.57 2.02
CA GLY A 220 10.60 -9.48 1.27
C GLY A 220 10.13 -8.10 1.75
N ALA A 221 8.90 -7.99 2.26
CA ALA A 221 8.40 -6.76 2.88
C ALA A 221 9.12 -6.44 4.19
N ILE A 222 9.42 -7.45 5.00
CA ILE A 222 10.24 -7.29 6.22
C ILE A 222 11.61 -6.71 5.85
N LEU A 223 12.29 -7.34 4.89
CA LEU A 223 13.62 -6.91 4.45
C LEU A 223 13.59 -5.51 3.80
N ALA A 224 12.57 -5.22 2.98
CA ALA A 224 12.40 -3.91 2.36
C ALA A 224 12.30 -2.78 3.40
N PHE A 225 11.62 -3.03 4.52
CA PHE A 225 11.45 -2.03 5.58
C PHE A 225 12.70 -1.90 6.43
N MET A 226 13.31 -3.02 6.84
CA MET A 226 14.57 -3.02 7.59
C MET A 226 15.67 -2.25 6.85
N LEU A 227 15.83 -2.53 5.55
CA LEU A 227 16.91 -1.95 4.75
C LEU A 227 16.58 -0.58 4.17
N GLY A 228 15.32 -0.34 3.80
CA GLY A 228 14.89 0.91 3.17
C GLY A 228 14.47 1.98 4.15
N VAL A 229 13.57 1.65 5.08
CA VAL A 229 12.97 2.60 6.03
C VAL A 229 13.86 2.77 7.25
N PHE A 230 14.17 1.67 7.95
CA PHE A 230 14.97 1.69 9.16
C PHE A 230 16.48 1.80 8.90
N GLN A 231 16.89 1.58 7.64
CA GLN A 231 18.28 1.72 7.19
C GLN A 231 19.26 0.88 8.04
N ILE A 232 18.79 -0.29 8.48
CA ILE A 232 19.56 -1.22 9.30
C ILE A 232 20.75 -1.72 8.48
N PRO A 233 21.99 -1.70 9.00
CA PRO A 233 23.15 -2.30 8.36
C PRO A 233 22.90 -3.77 8.00
N LEU A 234 23.42 -4.25 6.87
CA LEU A 234 23.10 -5.60 6.38
C LEU A 234 23.49 -6.70 7.38
N GLU A 235 24.61 -6.53 8.07
CA GLU A 235 25.12 -7.48 9.07
C GLU A 235 24.13 -7.62 10.25
N GLU A 236 23.64 -6.49 10.77
CA GLU A 236 22.63 -6.45 11.82
C GLU A 236 21.27 -6.95 11.30
N CYS A 237 20.94 -6.64 10.04
CA CYS A 237 19.71 -7.09 9.40
C CYS A 237 19.64 -8.63 9.32
N GLU A 238 20.74 -9.31 8.96
CA GLU A 238 20.80 -10.77 8.93
C GLU A 238 20.56 -11.37 10.34
N GLU A 239 21.22 -10.83 11.37
CA GLU A 239 21.06 -11.29 12.74
C GLU A 239 19.63 -11.11 13.25
N MET A 240 19.08 -9.90 13.08
CA MET A 240 17.71 -9.58 13.45
C MET A 240 16.70 -10.47 12.71
N TYR A 241 16.94 -10.74 11.42
CA TYR A 241 16.08 -11.59 10.60
C TYR A 241 16.12 -13.06 11.06
N ARG A 242 17.30 -13.60 11.40
CA ARG A 242 17.43 -14.95 12.00
C ARG A 242 16.70 -15.05 13.34
N LYS A 243 16.87 -14.04 14.20
CA LYS A 243 16.18 -13.97 15.49
C LYS A 243 14.66 -13.92 15.31
N LEU A 244 14.18 -13.12 14.36
CA LEU A 244 12.77 -13.02 14.01
C LEU A 244 12.18 -14.37 13.60
N GLY A 245 12.86 -15.10 12.70
CA GLY A 245 12.45 -16.44 12.30
C GLY A 245 12.38 -17.41 13.48
N SER A 246 13.37 -17.38 14.36
CA SER A 246 13.36 -18.15 15.61
C SER A 246 12.16 -17.78 16.49
N ASP A 247 11.94 -16.50 16.78
CA ASP A 247 10.90 -16.06 17.72
C ASP A 247 9.49 -16.39 17.21
N VAL A 248 9.29 -16.33 15.88
CA VAL A 248 8.00 -16.62 15.23
C VAL A 248 7.73 -18.12 15.12
N PHE A 249 8.75 -18.90 14.76
CA PHE A 249 8.58 -20.33 14.45
C PHE A 249 8.88 -21.28 15.61
N LYS A 250 9.30 -20.77 16.79
CA LYS A 250 9.56 -21.56 18.01
C LYS A 250 8.31 -22.06 18.76
N GLN A 251 7.09 -21.80 18.28
CA GLN A 251 5.91 -22.25 19.01
C GLN A 251 5.79 -23.79 19.01
N ASN A 252 5.62 -24.35 20.22
CA ASN A 252 5.55 -25.80 20.46
C ASN A 252 4.48 -26.48 19.58
N VAL A 253 4.91 -27.50 18.83
CA VAL A 253 4.14 -28.33 17.90
C VAL A 253 2.81 -28.87 18.48
N ILE A 254 2.74 -28.99 19.81
CA ILE A 254 1.56 -29.44 20.57
C ILE A 254 0.40 -28.41 20.51
N VAL A 255 0.70 -27.10 20.50
CA VAL A 255 -0.32 -26.04 20.40
C VAL A 255 -0.84 -25.89 18.97
N GLY A 256 0.03 -26.08 17.97
CA GLY A 256 -0.33 -26.00 16.55
C GLY A 256 -1.34 -27.05 16.09
N THR A 257 -1.30 -28.26 16.68
CA THR A 257 -2.22 -29.35 16.32
C THR A 257 -3.63 -29.16 16.92
N VAL A 258 -3.72 -28.61 18.14
CA VAL A 258 -5.01 -28.37 18.82
C VAL A 258 -5.72 -27.12 18.28
N LYS A 259 -4.97 -26.05 17.91
CA LYS A 259 -5.54 -24.83 17.33
C LYS A 259 -5.98 -24.98 15.87
N MET A 260 -5.42 -25.91 15.09
CA MET A 260 -5.84 -26.18 13.70
C MET A 260 -7.34 -26.53 13.59
N GLY A 261 -7.92 -27.13 14.64
CA GLY A 261 -9.35 -27.47 14.70
C GLY A 261 -10.29 -26.28 15.00
N TRP A 262 -9.76 -25.14 15.44
CA TRP A 262 -10.54 -23.96 15.85
C TRP A 262 -10.16 -22.67 15.11
N SER A 263 -8.91 -22.59 14.62
CA SER A 263 -8.38 -21.51 13.80
C SER A 263 -7.52 -22.10 12.70
N HIS A 264 -7.79 -21.78 11.43
CA HIS A 264 -7.07 -22.30 10.26
C HIS A 264 -5.61 -21.77 10.11
N ALA A 265 -4.89 -21.54 11.21
CA ALA A 265 -3.52 -21.05 11.25
C ALA A 265 -2.66 -21.86 12.23
N PHE A 266 -1.44 -22.19 11.80
CA PHE A 266 -0.49 -22.98 12.58
C PHE A 266 0.23 -22.15 13.66
N TYR A 267 0.51 -20.87 13.38
CA TYR A 267 1.24 -19.96 14.26
C TYR A 267 0.33 -18.89 14.88
N ASP A 268 0.66 -18.49 16.11
CA ASP A 268 -0.06 -17.45 16.82
C ASP A 268 0.19 -16.07 16.20
N SER A 269 -0.87 -15.54 15.58
CA SER A 269 -0.83 -14.25 14.92
C SER A 269 -0.67 -13.08 15.91
N GLN A 270 -1.09 -13.23 17.17
CA GLN A 270 -0.95 -12.20 18.19
C GLN A 270 0.50 -12.03 18.63
N VAL A 271 1.23 -13.14 18.77
CA VAL A 271 2.67 -13.12 19.06
C VAL A 271 3.41 -12.43 17.90
N TRP A 272 3.06 -12.77 16.67
CA TRP A 272 3.64 -12.11 15.50
C TRP A 272 3.38 -10.60 15.49
N GLU A 273 2.14 -10.18 15.75
CA GLU A 273 1.80 -8.76 15.83
C GLU A 273 2.54 -8.01 16.94
N ASN A 274 2.72 -8.62 18.11
CA ASN A 274 3.43 -8.01 19.22
C ASN A 274 4.91 -7.80 18.87
N ILE A 275 5.56 -8.81 18.26
CA ILE A 275 6.93 -8.70 17.79
C ILE A 275 7.06 -7.59 16.74
N LEU A 276 6.12 -7.52 15.79
CA LEU A 276 6.14 -6.47 14.77
C LEU A 276 5.93 -5.07 15.35
N LYS A 277 5.03 -4.91 16.31
CA LYS A 277 4.82 -3.62 17.01
C LYS A 277 6.08 -3.18 17.77
N GLU A 278 6.72 -4.11 18.47
CA GLU A 278 7.96 -3.83 19.19
C GLU A 278 9.10 -3.42 18.24
N ARG A 279 9.27 -4.15 17.13
CA ARG A 279 10.40 -3.93 16.20
C ARG A 279 10.19 -2.78 15.22
N MET A 280 8.95 -2.55 14.77
CA MET A 280 8.64 -1.57 13.72
C MET A 280 8.03 -0.28 14.27
N GLY A 281 7.61 -0.26 15.53
CA GLY A 281 6.96 0.88 16.17
C GLY A 281 5.56 1.17 15.63
N GLU A 282 4.94 2.23 16.16
CA GLU A 282 3.56 2.63 15.84
C GLU A 282 3.45 3.71 14.75
N GLY A 283 4.59 4.10 14.17
CA GLY A 283 4.66 5.15 13.14
C GLY A 283 3.97 4.76 11.83
N LEU A 284 3.39 5.75 11.17
CA LEU A 284 2.77 5.58 9.87
C LEU A 284 3.82 5.39 8.77
N MET A 285 3.45 4.68 7.70
CA MET A 285 4.29 4.50 6.51
C MET A 285 4.85 5.83 5.99
N VAL A 286 3.99 6.86 5.89
CA VAL A 286 4.38 8.17 5.35
C VAL A 286 5.38 8.93 6.22
N GLU A 287 5.43 8.67 7.53
CA GLU A 287 6.37 9.32 8.44
C GLU A 287 7.82 8.97 8.10
N SER A 288 8.06 7.83 7.44
CA SER A 288 9.40 7.50 6.92
C SER A 288 9.93 8.52 5.90
N ALA A 289 9.05 9.29 5.25
CA ALA A 289 9.44 10.39 4.37
C ALA A 289 10.09 11.56 5.12
N ARG A 290 9.95 11.62 6.45
CA ARG A 290 10.71 12.56 7.30
C ARG A 290 12.21 12.38 7.17
N GLY A 291 12.73 11.22 6.73
CA GLY A 291 14.15 11.01 6.49
C GLY A 291 14.62 11.53 5.11
N PRO A 292 15.75 12.26 5.00
CA PRO A 292 16.26 12.76 3.70
C PRO A 292 16.60 11.64 2.73
N ASN A 293 17.10 10.53 3.28
CA ASN A 293 17.69 9.45 2.52
C ASN A 293 16.76 8.23 2.39
N CYS A 294 15.52 8.34 2.88
CA CYS A 294 14.54 7.26 2.78
C CYS A 294 14.09 7.08 1.32
N PRO A 295 14.29 5.90 0.71
CA PRO A 295 13.75 5.60 -0.61
C PRO A 295 12.23 5.47 -0.56
N LYS A 296 11.60 5.34 -1.73
CA LYS A 296 10.20 4.92 -1.79
C LYS A 296 10.15 3.43 -1.44
N VAL A 297 9.32 3.07 -0.47
CA VAL A 297 9.21 1.68 0.03
C VAL A 297 7.76 1.23 -0.01
N SER A 298 7.55 -0.02 -0.44
CA SER A 298 6.24 -0.65 -0.42
C SER A 298 6.25 -2.12 -0.01
N ALA A 299 5.17 -2.52 0.66
CA ALA A 299 4.81 -3.91 0.92
C ALA A 299 3.53 -4.28 0.15
N VAL A 300 3.45 -5.51 -0.35
CA VAL A 300 2.30 -5.99 -1.12
C VAL A 300 1.56 -7.08 -0.36
N SER A 301 0.24 -6.96 -0.27
CA SER A 301 -0.66 -8.01 0.22
C SER A 301 -1.78 -8.29 -0.77
N THR A 302 -2.57 -9.33 -0.51
CA THR A 302 -3.75 -9.68 -1.31
C THR A 302 -5.02 -9.44 -0.51
N ILE A 303 -5.97 -8.69 -1.06
CA ILE A 303 -7.32 -8.54 -0.49
C ILE A 303 -8.19 -9.68 -0.99
N VAL A 304 -8.81 -10.39 -0.05
CA VAL A 304 -9.57 -11.62 -0.33
C VAL A 304 -11.09 -11.48 -0.15
N ASN A 305 -11.57 -10.39 0.47
CA ASN A 305 -12.99 -10.17 0.75
C ASN A 305 -13.70 -9.15 -0.17
N ARG A 306 -13.12 -8.79 -1.32
CA ARG A 306 -13.69 -7.84 -2.29
C ARG A 306 -14.19 -8.48 -3.59
N GLY A 307 -14.48 -9.78 -3.55
CA GLY A 307 -14.90 -10.56 -4.71
C GLY A 307 -13.74 -10.94 -5.64
N LEU A 308 -14.06 -11.68 -6.70
CA LEU A 308 -13.09 -12.11 -7.71
C LEU A 308 -13.08 -11.16 -8.93
N PRO A 309 -11.93 -10.96 -9.59
CA PRO A 309 -10.60 -11.49 -9.21
C PRO A 309 -10.04 -10.78 -7.97
N LEU A 310 -9.18 -11.51 -7.23
CA LEU A 310 -8.47 -10.99 -6.06
C LEU A 310 -7.69 -9.71 -6.41
N LYS A 311 -7.48 -8.84 -5.42
CA LYS A 311 -6.84 -7.54 -5.64
C LYS A 311 -5.58 -7.40 -4.80
N ALA A 312 -4.47 -7.05 -5.44
CA ALA A 312 -3.28 -6.64 -4.71
C ALA A 312 -3.49 -5.28 -4.03
N TYR A 313 -2.91 -5.13 -2.85
CA TYR A 313 -2.87 -3.90 -2.08
C TYR A 313 -1.43 -3.50 -1.78
N VAL A 314 -1.10 -2.25 -2.08
CA VAL A 314 0.22 -1.67 -1.93
C VAL A 314 0.24 -0.75 -0.71
N PHE A 315 0.84 -1.22 0.37
CA PHE A 315 1.21 -0.36 1.48
C PHE A 315 2.46 0.42 1.08
N ARG A 316 2.42 1.75 1.08
CA ARG A 316 3.49 2.60 0.53
C ARG A 316 3.80 3.80 1.41
N ASN A 317 5.04 4.28 1.41
CA ASN A 317 5.42 5.50 2.15
C ASN A 317 5.25 6.81 1.36
N TYR A 318 4.46 6.78 0.29
CA TYR A 318 4.24 7.93 -0.58
C TYR A 318 2.79 7.98 -1.04
N ARG A 319 2.37 9.16 -1.50
CA ARG A 319 1.18 9.31 -2.34
C ARG A 319 1.59 9.65 -3.76
N LEU A 320 0.72 9.31 -4.70
CA LEU A 320 0.83 9.74 -6.09
C LEU A 320 0.24 11.15 -6.22
N MET A 321 0.77 11.92 -7.17
CA MET A 321 0.24 13.24 -7.52
C MET A 321 -1.28 13.18 -7.80
N PRO A 322 -2.07 14.18 -7.34
CA PRO A 322 -3.48 14.28 -7.73
C PRO A 322 -3.66 14.19 -9.25
N GLY A 323 -4.60 13.37 -9.70
CA GLY A 323 -4.82 13.04 -11.12
C GLY A 323 -4.09 11.77 -11.58
N THR A 324 -3.02 11.35 -10.89
CA THR A 324 -2.36 10.06 -11.18
C THR A 324 -3.01 8.95 -10.36
N ARG A 325 -3.38 7.84 -11.02
CA ARG A 325 -3.95 6.66 -10.37
C ARG A 325 -3.10 5.44 -10.66
N SER A 326 -2.83 4.67 -9.60
CA SER A 326 -2.26 3.34 -9.76
C SER A 326 -3.33 2.35 -10.16
N HIS A 327 -2.97 1.35 -10.97
CA HIS A 327 -3.79 0.17 -11.18
C HIS A 327 -4.08 -0.59 -9.87
N TYR A 328 -3.12 -0.57 -8.92
CA TYR A 328 -3.23 -1.27 -7.65
C TYR A 328 -3.83 -0.37 -6.57
N LEU A 329 -4.65 -0.99 -5.70
CA LEU A 329 -5.13 -0.33 -4.50
C LEU A 329 -3.95 -0.07 -3.56
N GLY A 330 -3.97 1.01 -2.79
CA GLY A 330 -2.88 1.28 -1.85
C GLY A 330 -2.97 2.65 -1.19
N ASP A 331 -2.39 2.77 -0.01
CA ASP A 331 -2.39 3.98 0.82
C ASP A 331 -1.12 4.06 1.67
N CYS A 332 -0.87 5.22 2.26
CA CYS A 332 0.30 5.53 3.10
C CYS A 332 -0.04 5.83 4.56
N LYS A 333 -1.32 5.73 4.95
CA LYS A 333 -1.82 6.00 6.30
C LYS A 333 -1.73 4.83 7.27
N HIS A 334 -1.20 3.70 6.82
CA HIS A 334 -1.11 2.48 7.64
C HIS A 334 0.16 2.52 8.47
N LYS A 335 0.18 1.78 9.57
CA LYS A 335 1.40 1.59 10.37
C LYS A 335 2.32 0.60 9.70
N MET A 336 3.63 0.73 9.94
CA MET A 336 4.62 -0.15 9.31
C MET A 336 4.42 -1.62 9.69
N TRP A 337 4.12 -1.90 10.97
CA TRP A 337 3.82 -3.25 11.43
C TRP A 337 2.56 -3.84 10.76
N GLN A 338 1.54 -3.02 10.46
CA GLN A 338 0.32 -3.46 9.78
C GLN A 338 0.61 -3.87 8.33
N ALA A 339 1.45 -3.11 7.63
CA ALA A 339 1.86 -3.41 6.27
C ALA A 339 2.56 -4.77 6.18
N ILE A 340 3.50 -5.03 7.11
CA ILE A 340 4.23 -6.30 7.18
C ILE A 340 3.28 -7.45 7.58
N ARG A 341 2.47 -7.26 8.63
CA ARG A 341 1.51 -8.27 9.11
C ARG A 341 0.52 -8.71 8.02
N ALA A 342 0.04 -7.76 7.23
CA ALA A 342 -0.84 -8.01 6.10
C ALA A 342 -0.11 -8.73 4.96
N SER A 343 1.10 -8.29 4.63
CA SER A 343 1.92 -8.85 3.55
C SER A 343 2.42 -10.27 3.84
N SER A 344 2.60 -10.65 5.11
CA SER A 344 3.14 -11.94 5.54
C SER A 344 2.09 -12.91 6.10
N ALA A 345 0.80 -12.65 5.88
CA ALA A 345 -0.30 -13.48 6.37
C ALA A 345 -0.48 -14.76 5.52
N ALA A 346 0.55 -15.62 5.49
CA ALA A 346 0.59 -16.78 4.60
C ALA A 346 -0.48 -17.81 5.00
N PRO A 347 -1.37 -18.22 4.08
CA PRO A 347 -2.44 -19.14 4.43
C PRO A 347 -1.90 -20.51 4.84
N GLY A 348 -2.49 -21.08 5.89
CA GLY A 348 -1.99 -22.28 6.56
C GLY A 348 -0.86 -22.01 7.57
N TYR A 349 -0.25 -20.82 7.57
CA TYR A 349 0.75 -20.40 8.56
C TYR A 349 0.17 -19.40 9.55
N PHE A 350 -0.39 -18.30 9.05
CA PHE A 350 -0.94 -17.19 9.84
C PHE A 350 -2.41 -16.94 9.48
N GLN A 351 -3.15 -16.36 10.42
CA GLN A 351 -4.51 -15.92 10.16
C GLN A 351 -4.51 -14.71 9.22
N GLU A 352 -5.58 -14.58 8.44
CA GLU A 352 -5.88 -13.37 7.67
C GLU A 352 -5.87 -12.14 8.60
N PHE A 353 -5.49 -10.99 8.04
CA PHE A 353 -5.38 -9.74 8.77
C PHE A 353 -6.49 -8.78 8.38
N VAL A 354 -7.38 -8.48 9.33
CA VAL A 354 -8.46 -7.51 9.14
C VAL A 354 -7.91 -6.10 9.31
N LEU A 355 -8.02 -5.28 8.27
CA LEU A 355 -7.63 -3.87 8.31
C LEU A 355 -8.76 -2.99 7.77
N GLY A 356 -9.50 -2.37 8.70
CA GLY A 356 -10.71 -1.64 8.37
C GLY A 356 -11.77 -2.58 7.78
N LYS A 357 -12.12 -2.37 6.51
CA LYS A 357 -13.10 -3.23 5.79
C LYS A 357 -12.44 -4.33 4.96
N ASP A 358 -11.11 -4.34 4.88
CA ASP A 358 -10.37 -5.23 4.00
C ASP A 358 -9.80 -6.40 4.80
N LEU A 359 -9.97 -7.60 4.24
CA LEU A 359 -9.36 -8.82 4.75
C LEU A 359 -8.12 -9.10 3.91
N HIS A 360 -6.95 -9.01 4.52
CA HIS A 360 -5.66 -9.18 3.88
C HIS A 360 -5.08 -10.57 4.12
N GLN A 361 -4.48 -11.12 3.09
CA GLN A 361 -3.67 -12.33 3.11
C GLN A 361 -2.31 -12.05 2.44
N ASP A 362 -1.36 -12.97 2.58
CA ASP A 362 -0.01 -12.82 2.02
C ASP A 362 -0.02 -12.38 0.55
N GLY A 363 0.88 -11.45 0.21
CA GLY A 363 1.01 -10.96 -1.16
C GLY A 363 1.39 -12.06 -2.15
N GLY A 364 2.11 -13.08 -1.67
CA GLY A 364 2.48 -14.26 -2.43
C GLY A 364 1.30 -15.14 -2.87
N LEU A 365 0.09 -14.89 -2.38
CA LEU A 365 -1.13 -15.52 -2.91
C LEU A 365 -1.42 -15.09 -4.36
N LEU A 366 -1.08 -13.85 -4.72
CA LEU A 366 -1.39 -13.27 -6.03
C LEU A 366 -0.13 -12.78 -6.77
N ILE A 367 0.81 -12.16 -6.05
CA ILE A 367 2.01 -11.55 -6.62
C ILE A 367 3.19 -11.88 -5.71
N ASN A 368 3.83 -13.04 -5.92
CA ASN A 368 5.02 -13.41 -5.15
C ASN A 368 6.29 -12.67 -5.64
N ASN A 369 6.42 -12.47 -6.95
CA ASN A 369 7.46 -11.63 -7.56
C ASN A 369 6.87 -10.24 -7.85
N PRO A 370 7.15 -9.20 -7.02
CA PRO A 370 6.50 -7.90 -7.17
C PRO A 370 7.16 -6.99 -8.22
N THR A 371 8.05 -7.51 -9.08
CA THR A 371 8.84 -6.68 -10.01
C THR A 371 7.96 -5.87 -10.97
N ALA A 372 6.97 -6.51 -11.62
CA ALA A 372 6.08 -5.82 -12.55
C ALA A 372 5.23 -4.73 -11.84
N LEU A 373 4.75 -5.04 -10.63
CA LEU A 373 4.03 -4.08 -9.78
C LEU A 373 4.90 -2.88 -9.40
N ALA A 374 6.15 -3.14 -9.00
CA ALA A 374 7.11 -2.10 -8.63
C ALA A 374 7.45 -1.18 -9.81
N ILE A 375 7.65 -1.75 -11.01
CA ILE A 375 7.87 -0.97 -12.24
C ILE A 375 6.65 -0.08 -12.53
N HIS A 376 5.43 -0.62 -12.41
CA HIS A 376 4.21 0.15 -12.59
C HIS A 376 4.13 1.32 -11.59
N GLU A 377 4.36 1.08 -10.30
CA GLU A 377 4.39 2.14 -9.29
C GLU A 377 5.47 3.20 -9.58
N CYS A 378 6.65 2.78 -10.03
CA CYS A 378 7.72 3.67 -10.45
C CYS A 378 7.32 4.55 -11.64
N LYS A 379 6.55 4.03 -12.60
CA LYS A 379 6.01 4.82 -13.71
C LYS A 379 4.91 5.78 -13.29
N CYS A 380 4.18 5.49 -12.23
CA CYS A 380 3.27 6.48 -11.63
C CYS A 380 4.04 7.60 -10.89
N LEU A 381 5.17 7.29 -10.27
CA LEU A 381 6.01 8.26 -9.54
C LEU A 381 6.87 9.13 -10.46
N TRP A 382 7.46 8.52 -11.49
CA TRP A 382 8.41 9.13 -12.41
C TRP A 382 8.07 8.74 -13.86
N PRO A 383 6.97 9.29 -14.44
CA PRO A 383 6.47 8.88 -15.75
C PRO A 383 7.51 9.06 -16.87
N ASP A 384 8.25 10.17 -16.84
CA ASP A 384 9.21 10.55 -17.89
C ASP A 384 10.64 10.04 -17.64
N THR A 385 10.85 9.27 -16.57
CA THR A 385 12.18 8.76 -16.22
C THR A 385 12.33 7.29 -16.67
N PRO A 386 13.40 6.94 -17.41
CA PRO A 386 13.66 5.56 -17.78
C PRO A 386 14.12 4.73 -16.57
N LEU A 387 13.92 3.41 -16.65
CA LEU A 387 14.53 2.48 -15.70
C LEU A 387 16.04 2.46 -15.94
N GLN A 388 16.83 2.64 -14.89
CA GLN A 388 18.28 2.48 -14.92
C GLN A 388 18.67 1.06 -14.57
N CYS A 389 18.09 0.52 -13.50
CA CYS A 389 18.41 -0.81 -13.01
C CYS A 389 17.24 -1.37 -12.19
N VAL A 390 16.89 -2.62 -12.41
CA VAL A 390 15.91 -3.37 -11.66
C VAL A 390 16.60 -4.63 -11.15
N VAL A 391 16.81 -4.71 -9.85
CA VAL A 391 17.35 -5.90 -9.19
C VAL A 391 16.18 -6.65 -8.53
N SER A 392 15.93 -7.86 -8.99
CA SER A 392 14.87 -8.73 -8.47
C SER A 392 15.47 -9.92 -7.77
N LEU A 393 15.14 -10.09 -6.48
CA LEU A 393 15.71 -11.10 -5.61
C LEU A 393 14.66 -12.15 -5.27
N GLY A 394 14.88 -13.36 -5.78
CA GLY A 394 14.14 -14.54 -5.39
C GLY A 394 14.69 -15.15 -4.09
N THR A 395 13.86 -15.92 -3.41
CA THR A 395 14.23 -16.62 -2.16
C THR A 395 14.70 -18.06 -2.39
N GLY A 396 15.16 -18.36 -3.60
CA GLY A 396 15.55 -19.72 -3.99
C GLY A 396 14.38 -20.54 -4.54
N ARG A 397 14.69 -21.37 -5.55
CA ARG A 397 13.79 -22.32 -6.18
C ARG A 397 14.32 -23.74 -6.01
N TYR A 398 13.44 -24.72 -5.86
CA TYR A 398 13.78 -26.13 -5.82
C TYR A 398 13.00 -26.84 -6.91
N ASP A 399 13.66 -27.71 -7.67
CA ASP A 399 13.05 -28.52 -8.72
C ASP A 399 13.14 -30.00 -8.28
N ASP A 400 11.99 -30.62 -8.07
CA ASP A 400 11.88 -32.02 -7.63
C ASP A 400 12.09 -33.01 -8.79
N GLY A 401 12.39 -32.53 -10.01
CA GLY A 401 12.68 -33.37 -11.18
C GLY A 401 11.55 -34.32 -11.55
N GLY A 402 10.30 -33.97 -11.18
CA GLY A 402 9.10 -34.77 -11.43
C GLY A 402 8.99 -36.07 -10.63
N LYS A 403 9.81 -36.29 -9.60
CA LYS A 403 9.75 -37.52 -8.76
C LYS A 403 8.70 -37.41 -7.67
N HIS A 404 7.43 -37.37 -8.04
CA HIS A 404 6.36 -37.49 -7.05
C HIS A 404 6.17 -38.96 -6.65
N SER A 405 6.62 -39.30 -5.43
CA SER A 405 6.16 -40.52 -4.75
C SER A 405 4.65 -40.46 -4.57
N ALA A 406 3.94 -41.54 -4.95
CA ALA A 406 2.49 -41.66 -4.91
C ALA A 406 1.92 -41.79 -3.49
N THR A 407 2.31 -40.92 -2.56
CA THR A 407 1.84 -40.98 -1.16
C THR A 407 1.50 -39.59 -0.63
N TYR A 408 0.24 -39.47 -0.17
CA TYR A 408 -0.42 -38.32 0.47
C TYR A 408 0.45 -37.09 0.82
N THR A 409 0.21 -35.96 0.13
CA THR A 409 0.71 -34.64 0.53
C THR A 409 -0.26 -33.95 1.50
N SER A 410 0.24 -33.26 2.53
CA SER A 410 -0.58 -32.48 3.46
C SER A 410 -1.39 -31.38 2.74
N LEU A 411 -2.52 -30.93 3.33
CA LEU A 411 -3.31 -29.81 2.78
C LEU A 411 -2.49 -28.52 2.64
N ARG A 412 -1.55 -28.28 3.57
CA ARG A 412 -0.61 -27.16 3.52
C ARG A 412 0.34 -27.26 2.34
N THR A 413 0.87 -28.45 2.08
CA THR A 413 1.74 -28.74 0.93
C THR A 413 0.99 -28.51 -0.38
N LYS A 414 -0.24 -29.04 -0.51
CA LYS A 414 -1.10 -28.79 -1.68
C LYS A 414 -1.37 -27.30 -1.90
N LEU A 415 -1.70 -26.58 -0.84
CA LEU A 415 -1.95 -25.14 -0.92
C LEU A 415 -0.69 -24.37 -1.35
N THR A 416 0.47 -24.74 -0.82
CA THR A 416 1.77 -24.13 -1.19
C THR A 416 2.10 -24.40 -2.66
N HIS A 417 1.84 -25.61 -3.16
CA HIS A 417 2.02 -25.94 -4.58
C HIS A 417 1.06 -25.15 -5.49
N ILE A 418 -0.22 -25.00 -5.10
CA ILE A 418 -1.17 -24.20 -5.86
C ILE A 418 -0.74 -22.73 -5.89
N ILE A 419 -0.34 -22.18 -4.75
CA ILE A 419 0.11 -20.78 -4.66
C ILE A 419 1.37 -20.57 -5.49
N SER A 420 2.37 -21.44 -5.37
CA SER A 420 3.62 -21.33 -6.13
C SER A 420 3.41 -21.51 -7.64
N SER A 421 2.48 -22.38 -8.05
CA SER A 421 2.11 -22.53 -9.46
C SER A 421 1.33 -21.32 -9.99
N ALA A 422 0.46 -20.72 -9.18
CA ALA A 422 -0.35 -19.57 -9.57
C ALA A 422 0.42 -18.23 -9.53
N THR A 423 1.51 -18.18 -8.77
CA THR A 423 2.38 -17.00 -8.62
C THR A 423 3.78 -17.29 -9.13
N ASP A 424 3.85 -17.90 -10.31
CA ASP A 424 5.12 -18.28 -10.92
C ASP A 424 6.03 -17.05 -11.09
N THR A 425 7.06 -17.03 -10.25
CA THR A 425 8.03 -15.95 -10.22
C THR A 425 8.88 -15.88 -11.49
N GLU A 426 8.99 -17.01 -12.21
CA GLU A 426 9.82 -17.15 -13.40
C GLU A 426 9.08 -16.72 -14.68
N GLU A 427 7.74 -16.78 -14.72
CA GLU A 427 6.96 -16.16 -15.81
C GLU A 427 7.16 -14.65 -15.85
N VAL A 428 7.04 -13.98 -14.69
CA VAL A 428 7.31 -12.54 -14.56
C VAL A 428 8.76 -12.23 -14.94
N HIS A 429 9.71 -13.08 -14.53
CA HIS A 429 11.11 -12.94 -14.93
C HIS A 429 11.27 -13.01 -16.46
N THR A 430 10.72 -14.04 -17.09
CA THR A 430 10.81 -14.27 -18.54
C THR A 430 10.21 -13.11 -19.33
N MET A 431 9.03 -12.63 -18.91
CA MET A 431 8.38 -11.48 -19.53
C MET A 431 9.24 -10.21 -19.43
N LEU A 432 9.78 -9.91 -18.25
CA LEU A 432 10.57 -8.70 -18.04
C LEU A 432 11.93 -8.76 -18.71
N ASP A 433 12.58 -9.93 -18.76
CA ASP A 433 13.84 -10.14 -19.46
C ASP A 433 13.69 -9.92 -20.97
N ALA A 434 12.57 -10.35 -21.55
CA ALA A 434 12.27 -10.16 -22.96
C ALA A 434 11.89 -8.71 -23.33
N LEU A 435 11.21 -8.00 -22.43
CA LEU A 435 10.65 -6.67 -22.72
C LEU A 435 11.55 -5.50 -22.32
N LEU A 436 12.43 -5.68 -21.33
CA LEU A 436 13.30 -4.61 -20.86
C LEU A 436 14.59 -4.55 -21.67
N PRO A 437 15.19 -3.36 -21.84
CA PRO A 437 16.47 -3.24 -22.53
C PRO A 437 17.57 -4.05 -21.83
N PRO A 438 18.61 -4.48 -22.58
CA PRO A 438 19.78 -5.12 -22.00
C PRO A 438 20.38 -4.33 -20.84
N ASP A 439 20.96 -5.02 -19.87
CA ASP A 439 21.57 -4.46 -18.66
C ASP A 439 20.66 -3.55 -17.83
N THR A 440 19.33 -3.64 -18.00
CA THR A 440 18.35 -2.95 -17.16
C THR A 440 17.80 -3.84 -16.06
N TYR A 441 17.64 -5.14 -16.30
CA TYR A 441 17.00 -6.09 -15.39
C TYR A 441 17.94 -7.21 -14.97
N PHE A 442 18.02 -7.45 -13.66
CA PHE A 442 18.88 -8.47 -13.06
C PHE A 442 18.09 -9.28 -12.05
N ARG A 443 17.72 -10.51 -12.44
CA ARG A 443 17.11 -11.51 -11.56
C ARG A 443 18.17 -12.37 -10.87
N PHE A 444 18.11 -12.48 -9.56
CA PHE A 444 18.93 -13.41 -8.77
C PHE A 444 17.99 -14.34 -8.01
N ASN A 445 17.91 -15.60 -8.45
CA ASN A 445 17.07 -16.62 -7.84
C ASN A 445 17.84 -17.96 -7.85
N PRO A 446 18.50 -18.34 -6.75
CA PRO A 446 19.30 -19.56 -6.70
C PRO A 446 18.47 -20.83 -6.89
N LEU A 447 18.99 -21.82 -7.62
CA LEU A 447 18.47 -23.19 -7.57
C LEU A 447 19.07 -23.89 -6.35
N LEU A 448 18.22 -24.26 -5.40
CA LEU A 448 18.60 -24.96 -4.18
C LEU A 448 18.85 -26.45 -4.46
N SER A 449 19.85 -27.03 -3.80
CA SER A 449 20.12 -28.47 -3.91
C SER A 449 19.16 -29.34 -3.10
N GLU A 450 18.46 -28.77 -2.12
CA GLU A 450 17.52 -29.45 -1.23
C GLU A 450 16.24 -28.63 -1.08
N ASP A 451 15.11 -29.31 -0.84
CA ASP A 451 13.87 -28.63 -0.48
C ASP A 451 13.96 -28.12 0.96
N VAL A 452 13.86 -26.80 1.12
CA VAL A 452 13.88 -26.13 2.42
C VAL A 452 12.52 -25.49 2.66
N PRO A 453 11.80 -25.89 3.73
CA PRO A 453 10.51 -25.30 4.09
C PRO A 453 10.58 -23.80 4.39
N LEU A 454 9.45 -23.11 4.21
CA LEU A 454 9.32 -21.66 4.45
C LEU A 454 9.46 -21.27 5.93
N ASP A 455 9.14 -22.16 6.86
CA ASP A 455 9.18 -21.97 8.31
C ASP A 455 10.42 -22.58 8.99
N GLU A 456 11.45 -22.92 8.22
CA GLU A 456 12.68 -23.48 8.77
C GLU A 456 13.38 -22.46 9.68
N SER A 457 13.68 -22.84 10.92
CA SER A 457 14.25 -21.96 11.95
C SER A 457 15.51 -22.52 12.61
N ARG A 458 15.94 -23.74 12.25
CA ARG A 458 17.15 -24.37 12.78
C ARG A 458 18.39 -23.67 12.22
N SER A 459 19.28 -23.27 13.10
CA SER A 459 20.53 -22.56 12.74
C SER A 459 21.36 -23.31 11.68
N GLU A 460 21.45 -24.63 11.78
CA GLU A 460 22.18 -25.47 10.80
C GLU A 460 21.61 -25.32 9.38
N ARG A 461 20.28 -25.34 9.25
CA ARG A 461 19.61 -25.19 7.95
C ARG A 461 19.67 -23.76 7.42
N LEU A 462 19.60 -22.77 8.29
CA LEU A 462 19.81 -21.37 7.92
C LEU A 462 21.26 -21.09 7.46
N ASN A 463 22.24 -21.78 8.06
CA ASN A 463 23.64 -21.73 7.64
C ASN A 463 23.86 -22.45 6.31
N PHE A 464 23.18 -23.58 6.10
CA PHE A 464 23.14 -24.24 4.80
C PHE A 464 22.62 -23.30 3.71
N LEU A 465 21.46 -22.66 3.95
CA LEU A 465 20.91 -21.66 3.04
C LEU A 465 21.97 -20.60 2.74
N LYS A 466 22.54 -19.95 3.77
CA LYS A 466 23.60 -18.93 3.60
C LYS A 466 24.71 -19.42 2.67
N GLY A 467 25.24 -20.62 2.90
CA GLY A 467 26.28 -21.22 2.05
C GLY A 467 25.84 -21.47 0.61
N GLU A 468 24.58 -21.88 0.36
CA GLU A 468 24.02 -21.96 -1.00
C GLU A 468 24.02 -20.59 -1.68
N GLY A 469 23.59 -19.55 -0.96
CA GLY A 469 23.56 -18.17 -1.43
C GLY A 469 24.96 -17.66 -1.81
N GLU A 470 25.94 -17.84 -0.94
CA GLU A 470 27.34 -17.46 -1.19
C GLU A 470 27.91 -18.19 -2.42
N ARG A 471 27.68 -19.50 -2.54
CA ARG A 471 28.13 -20.29 -3.69
C ARG A 471 27.45 -19.85 -5.00
N TYR A 472 26.16 -19.52 -4.95
CA TYR A 472 25.45 -18.97 -6.10
C TYR A 472 26.00 -17.59 -6.51
N MET A 473 26.33 -16.72 -5.55
CA MET A 473 26.97 -15.42 -5.83
C MET A 473 28.32 -15.58 -6.52
N LEU A 474 29.17 -16.50 -6.04
CA LEU A 474 30.47 -16.78 -6.67
C LEU A 474 30.32 -17.23 -8.13
N ARG A 475 29.36 -18.11 -8.41
CA ARG A 475 29.08 -18.57 -9.80
C ARG A 475 28.54 -17.45 -10.70
N ASN A 476 27.90 -16.44 -10.12
CA ASN A 476 27.24 -15.35 -10.85
C ASN A 476 27.97 -14.00 -10.70
N ASP A 477 29.25 -14.01 -10.31
CA ASP A 477 30.03 -12.80 -10.02
C ASP A 477 30.03 -11.80 -11.20
N ALA A 478 30.14 -12.29 -12.45
CA ALA A 478 30.07 -11.44 -13.63
C ALA A 478 28.73 -10.70 -13.75
N LYS A 479 27.60 -11.37 -13.44
CA LYS A 479 26.26 -10.75 -13.45
C LYS A 479 26.13 -9.72 -12.32
N LEU A 480 26.67 -10.01 -11.14
CA LEU A 480 26.70 -9.09 -9.99
C LEU A 480 27.51 -7.84 -10.28
N ARG A 481 28.70 -7.97 -10.88
CA ARG A 481 29.54 -6.84 -11.27
C ARG A 481 28.86 -5.94 -12.30
N ARG A 482 28.15 -6.52 -13.28
CA ARG A 482 27.34 -5.74 -14.23
C ARG A 482 26.23 -4.98 -13.52
N ALA A 483 25.45 -5.65 -12.67
CA ALA A 483 24.40 -5.01 -11.88
C ALA A 483 24.95 -3.87 -11.01
N ALA A 484 26.05 -4.11 -10.30
CA ALA A 484 26.73 -3.12 -9.46
C ALA A 484 27.23 -1.92 -10.27
N ALA A 485 27.84 -2.15 -11.43
CA ALA A 485 28.30 -1.07 -12.32
C ALA A 485 27.14 -0.20 -12.81
N VAL A 486 26.03 -0.82 -13.23
CA VAL A 486 24.84 -0.08 -13.67
C VAL A 486 24.19 0.67 -12.51
N LEU A 487 24.11 0.08 -11.31
CA LEU A 487 23.56 0.74 -10.10
C LEU A 487 24.40 1.93 -9.63
N ALA A 488 25.72 1.81 -9.69
CA ALA A 488 26.66 2.82 -9.23
C ALA A 488 26.86 3.98 -10.23
N ALA A 489 26.40 3.82 -11.48
CA ALA A 489 26.54 4.82 -12.53
C ALA A 489 25.99 6.19 -12.09
N PRO A 490 26.82 7.26 -12.09
CA PRO A 490 26.42 8.56 -11.59
C PRO A 490 25.47 9.29 -12.54
N LYS A 491 24.64 10.16 -11.96
CA LYS A 491 23.83 11.11 -12.72
C LYS A 491 24.73 12.16 -13.39
N GLY A 492 24.51 12.41 -14.68
CA GLY A 492 25.31 13.37 -15.46
C GLY A 492 25.08 14.83 -15.06
N HIS A 493 26.03 15.72 -15.39
CA HIS A 493 25.93 17.15 -15.03
C HIS A 493 24.71 17.85 -15.66
N VAL A 494 24.41 17.55 -16.93
CA VAL A 494 23.24 18.10 -17.63
C VAL A 494 21.94 17.66 -16.95
N GLN A 495 21.83 16.40 -16.53
CA GLN A 495 20.65 15.89 -15.83
C GLN A 495 20.48 16.58 -14.46
N ARG A 496 21.59 16.79 -13.72
CA ARG A 496 21.54 17.53 -12.44
C ARG A 496 21.10 18.98 -12.62
N LEU A 497 21.57 19.64 -13.67
CA LEU A 497 21.15 21.00 -13.99
C LEU A 497 19.65 21.04 -14.37
N ALA A 498 19.18 20.06 -15.14
CA ALA A 498 17.77 19.93 -15.50
C ALA A 498 16.89 19.67 -14.25
N ASP A 499 17.33 18.81 -13.32
CA ASP A 499 16.62 18.60 -12.05
C ASP A 499 16.58 19.89 -11.21
N TRP A 500 17.69 20.62 -11.15
CA TRP A 500 17.76 21.88 -10.42
C TRP A 500 16.83 22.93 -11.04
N ALA A 501 16.82 23.05 -12.37
CA ALA A 501 15.93 23.95 -13.08
C ALA A 501 14.47 23.58 -12.83
N LYS A 502 14.12 22.29 -12.93
CA LYS A 502 12.78 21.78 -12.61
C LYS A 502 12.37 22.10 -11.18
N LEU A 503 13.25 21.86 -10.20
CA LEU A 503 13.00 22.21 -8.81
C LEU A 503 12.73 23.72 -8.63
N LYS A 504 13.48 24.58 -9.33
CA LYS A 504 13.24 26.02 -9.32
C LYS A 504 11.88 26.37 -9.91
N THR A 505 11.51 25.81 -11.05
CA THR A 505 10.17 25.98 -11.63
C THR A 505 9.07 25.53 -10.65
N ASP A 506 9.20 24.35 -10.04
CA ASP A 506 8.24 23.84 -9.06
C ASP A 506 8.12 24.75 -7.82
N MET A 507 9.22 25.41 -7.42
CA MET A 507 9.27 26.33 -6.28
C MET A 507 8.60 27.69 -6.52
N TYR A 508 8.62 28.21 -7.75
CA TYR A 508 8.14 29.56 -8.07
C TYR A 508 6.85 29.56 -8.88
N ASP A 509 6.80 28.74 -9.93
CA ASP A 509 5.70 28.70 -10.89
C ASP A 509 4.66 27.62 -10.51
N GLY A 510 5.10 26.62 -9.74
CA GLY A 510 4.31 25.45 -9.38
C GLY A 510 4.21 24.44 -10.52
N LEU A 511 3.42 23.38 -10.33
CA LEU A 511 3.24 22.37 -11.36
C LEU A 511 2.27 22.87 -12.43
N PRO A 512 2.56 22.65 -13.74
CA PRO A 512 1.61 22.93 -14.81
C PRO A 512 0.39 22.04 -14.64
N PHE A 513 -0.67 22.57 -14.01
CA PHE A 513 -1.91 21.84 -13.78
C PHE A 513 -2.71 21.84 -15.10
N THR A 514 -2.32 21.01 -16.06
CA THR A 514 -3.14 20.78 -17.26
C THR A 514 -4.34 19.93 -16.86
N SER A 515 -5.53 20.54 -16.93
CA SER A 515 -6.83 19.95 -16.60
C SER A 515 -7.25 18.76 -17.50
N SER A 516 -6.37 18.21 -18.33
CA SER A 516 -6.69 17.31 -19.45
C SER A 516 -6.64 15.81 -19.13
N LYS A 517 -6.35 15.39 -17.90
CA LYS A 517 -6.36 13.97 -17.48
C LYS A 517 -6.97 13.77 -16.09
N LEU A 518 -8.21 14.21 -15.89
CA LEU A 518 -9.01 13.91 -14.70
C LEU A 518 -10.09 12.87 -15.01
#